data_AF-A0AAE1NE19-F1
#
_entry.id   AF-A0AAE1NE19-F1
#
_cell.length_a   1.000
_cell.length_b   1.000
_cell.length_c   1.000
_cell.angle_alpha   90.00
_cell.angle_beta   90.00
_cell.angle_gamma   90.00
#
_symmetry.space_group_name_H-M   'P 1'
#
loop_
_entity.id
_entity.type
_entity.pdbx_description
1 polymer ?
#
loop_
_entity_poly.entity_id
_entity_poly.type
_entity_poly.pdbx_seq_one_letter_code
_entity_poly.pdbx_strand_id
1 'polypeptide(L)' 'MKFLSLLFALVLLAAVVLAHPGYDIIDFDQDDHFEHEQEGTAGRAVKGEYSWVAADGTEYETKYVADHLGYRLVD' A
#
# COMPACT_ATOMS: atom_id res chain seq x y z
N MET A 1 -38.78 -6.50 -5.28
CA MET A 1 -38.15 -6.57 -3.94
C MET A 1 -36.76 -7.20 -3.99
N LYS A 2 -36.59 -8.44 -4.46
CA LYS A 2 -35.27 -9.13 -4.52
C LYS A 2 -34.19 -8.41 -5.35
N PHE A 3 -34.56 -7.82 -6.48
CA PHE A 3 -33.63 -7.09 -7.36
C PHE A 3 -33.10 -5.80 -6.73
N LEU A 4 -33.96 -5.06 -6.03
CA LEU A 4 -33.57 -3.84 -5.30
C LEU A 4 -32.66 -4.18 -4.11
N SER A 5 -32.91 -5.30 -3.42
CA SER A 5 -32.03 -5.81 -2.36
C SER A 5 -30.65 -6.22 -2.89
N LEU A 6 -30.59 -6.83 -4.08
CA LEU A 6 -29.32 -7.20 -4.72
C LEU A 6 -28.51 -5.96 -5.12
N LEU A 7 -29.17 -4.95 -5.69
CA LEU A 7 -28.56 -3.67 -6.04
C LEU A 7 -28.00 -2.97 -4.79
N PHE A 8 -28.77 -2.97 -3.70
CA PHE A 8 -28.34 -2.37 -2.43
C PHE A 8 -27.14 -3.10 -1.82
N ALA A 9 -27.13 -4.44 -1.87
CA ALA A 9 -25.99 -5.23 -1.41
C ALA A 9 -24.71 -4.95 -2.24
N LEU A 10 -24.86 -4.75 -3.55
CA LEU A 10 -23.74 -4.45 -4.45
C LEU A 10 -23.18 -3.04 -4.22
N VAL A 11 -24.06 -2.07 -3.93
CA VAL A 11 -23.67 -0.71 -3.52
C VAL A 11 -22.96 -0.71 -2.17
N LEU A 12 -23.43 -1.50 -1.20
CA LEU A 12 -22.75 -1.64 0.09
C LEU A 12 -21.38 -2.30 -0.04
N LEU A 13 -21.26 -3.33 -0.88
CA LEU A 13 -19.98 -3.97 -1.15
C LEU A 13 -19.00 -2.98 -1.80
N ALA A 14 -19.46 -2.21 -2.79
CA ALA A 14 -18.64 -1.17 -3.41
C ALA A 14 -18.23 -0.09 -2.40
N ALA A 15 -19.14 0.33 -1.52
CA ALA A 15 -18.83 1.31 -0.47
C ALA A 15 -17.78 0.78 0.53
N VAL A 16 -17.80 -0.51 0.88
CA VAL A 16 -16.79 -1.12 1.75
C VAL A 16 -15.42 -1.20 1.08
N VAL A 17 -15.38 -1.53 -0.22
CA VAL A 17 -14.14 -1.55 -1.00
C VAL A 17 -13.55 -0.13 -1.11
N LEU A 18 -14.38 0.87 -1.41
CA LEU A 18 -13.97 2.27 -1.52
C LEU A 18 -13.62 2.90 -0.17
N ALA A 19 -14.16 2.37 0.93
CA ALA A 19 -13.88 2.85 2.28
C ALA A 19 -12.70 2.12 2.92
N HIS A 20 -11.96 1.26 2.20
CA HIS A 20 -10.68 0.76 2.71
C HIS A 20 -9.75 1.97 2.85
N PRO A 21 -9.40 2.40 4.07
CA PRO A 21 -8.42 3.44 4.22
C PRO A 21 -7.09 2.84 3.76
N GLY A 22 -6.65 3.20 2.55
CA GLY A 22 -5.23 3.21 2.23
C GLY A 22 -4.60 4.19 3.21
N TYR A 23 -4.17 3.68 4.35
CA TYR A 23 -3.42 4.46 5.31
C TYR A 23 -2.00 4.49 4.77
N ASP A 24 -1.74 5.39 3.84
CA ASP A 24 -0.38 5.73 3.46
C ASP A 24 0.24 6.42 4.69
N ILE A 25 1.22 5.74 5.26
CA ILE A 25 1.95 6.14 6.46
C ILE A 25 3.18 6.94 6.04
N ILE A 26 3.79 6.54 4.93
CA ILE A 26 4.90 7.22 4.30
C ILE A 26 4.58 7.26 2.81
N ASP A 27 4.65 8.46 2.26
CA ASP A 27 4.57 8.76 0.84
C ASP A 27 5.63 9.84 0.63
N PHE A 28 6.79 9.42 0.17
CA PHE A 28 7.96 10.28 0.04
C PHE A 28 8.62 10.06 -1.31
N ASP A 29 8.51 11.09 -2.15
CA ASP A 29 9.14 11.14 -3.45
C ASP A 29 10.13 12.30 -3.48
N GLN A 30 11.39 12.00 -3.81
CA GLN A 30 12.40 13.00 -4.07
C GLN A 30 12.90 12.87 -5.51
N ASP A 31 12.40 13.78 -6.35
CA ASP A 31 12.63 13.77 -7.79
C ASP A 31 12.28 12.39 -8.39
N ASP A 32 12.84 12.05 -9.55
CA ASP A 32 12.62 10.75 -10.21
C ASP A 32 13.64 9.68 -9.74
N HIS A 33 14.32 9.92 -8.61
CA HIS A 33 15.49 9.13 -8.20
C HIS A 33 15.31 8.38 -6.90
N PHE A 34 14.33 8.71 -6.06
CA PHE A 34 14.13 8.09 -4.76
C PHE A 34 12.63 8.14 -4.42
N GLU A 35 12.06 6.98 -4.13
CA GLU A 35 10.67 6.87 -3.66
C GLU A 35 10.62 5.94 -2.43
N HIS A 36 9.73 6.26 -1.49
CA HIS A 36 9.41 5.40 -0.35
C HIS A 36 7.92 5.49 -0.06
N GLU A 37 7.21 4.41 -0.37
CA GLU A 37 5.82 4.22 0.02
C GLU A 37 5.69 3.20 1.16
N GLN A 38 4.79 3.48 2.10
CA GLN A 38 4.44 2.55 3.17
C GLN A 38 2.96 2.66 3.52
N GLU A 39 2.26 1.54 3.54
CA GLU A 39 0.85 1.46 3.87
C GLU A 39 0.57 0.49 5.03
N GLY A 40 -0.51 0.74 5.75
CA GLY A 40 -1.03 -0.19 6.77
C GLY A 40 -1.33 0.50 8.10
N THR A 41 -1.00 -0.16 9.21
CA THR A 41 -1.18 0.41 10.55
C THR A 41 0.17 0.69 11.19
N ALA A 42 0.52 1.98 11.28
CA ALA A 42 1.76 2.43 11.91
C ALA A 42 1.92 1.84 13.32
N GLY A 43 3.10 1.31 13.61
CA GLY A 43 3.41 0.66 14.89
C GLY A 43 2.77 -0.73 15.08
N ARG A 44 2.04 -1.28 14.10
CA ARG A 44 1.39 -2.59 14.21
C ARG A 44 1.76 -3.55 13.08
N ALA A 45 1.45 -3.19 11.85
CA ALA A 45 1.71 -4.01 10.67
C ALA A 45 1.68 -3.11 9.44
N VAL A 46 2.78 -3.07 8.70
CA VAL A 46 2.95 -2.26 7.50
C VAL A 46 3.60 -3.09 6.39
N LYS A 47 3.27 -2.74 5.15
CA LYS A 47 4.02 -3.12 3.96
C LYS A 47 4.55 -1.85 3.32
N GLY A 48 5.67 -1.93 2.64
CA GLY A 48 6.21 -0.78 1.95
C GLY A 48 7.27 -1.19 0.95
N GLU A 49 7.71 -0.19 0.21
CA GLU A 49 8.75 -0.31 -0.80
C GLU A 49 9.68 0.89 -0.77
N TYR A 50 10.90 0.65 -1.20
CA TYR A 50 11.93 1.65 -1.36
C TYR A 50 12.53 1.51 -2.75
N SER A 51 12.55 2.59 -3.54
CA SER A 51 13.18 2.63 -4.85
C SER A 51 14.29 3.68 -4.92
N TRP A 52 15.32 3.39 -5.70
CA TRP A 52 16.39 4.33 -6.01
C TRP A 52 16.97 4.13 -7.40
N VAL A 53 17.16 5.24 -8.13
CA VAL A 53 17.81 5.26 -9.45
C VAL A 53 19.27 5.68 -9.32
N ALA A 54 20.18 4.74 -9.61
CA ALA A 54 21.62 4.95 -9.59
C ALA A 54 22.11 5.88 -10.71
N ALA A 55 23.35 6.35 -10.58
CA ALA A 55 23.95 7.28 -11.53
C ALA A 55 24.10 6.70 -12.96
N ASP A 56 24.08 5.38 -13.10
CA ASP A 56 24.09 4.68 -14.39
C ASP A 56 22.69 4.45 -14.96
N GLY A 57 21.64 4.91 -14.27
CA GLY A 57 20.24 4.73 -14.63
C GLY A 57 19.61 3.42 -14.17
N THR A 58 20.35 2.57 -13.44
CA THR A 58 19.80 1.32 -12.90
C THR A 58 18.90 1.63 -11.71
N GLU A 59 17.67 1.12 -11.75
CA GLU A 59 16.74 1.18 -10.64
C GLU A 59 16.92 -0.01 -9.70
N TYR A 60 16.92 0.27 -8.40
CA TYR A 60 16.92 -0.71 -7.33
C TYR A 60 15.65 -0.53 -6.52
N GLU A 61 14.84 -1.58 -6.45
CA GLU A 61 13.63 -1.62 -5.64
C GLU A 61 13.80 -2.66 -4.52
N THR A 62 13.20 -2.42 -3.37
CA THR A 62 13.15 -3.39 -2.28
C THR A 62 11.78 -3.32 -1.62
N LYS A 63 11.09 -4.48 -1.55
CA LYS A 63 9.79 -4.59 -0.92
C LYS A 63 9.91 -5.25 0.45
N TYR A 64 9.12 -4.79 1.41
CA TYR A 64 9.17 -5.30 2.78
C TYR A 64 7.82 -5.42 3.47
N VAL A 65 7.81 -6.25 4.51
CA VAL A 65 6.74 -6.33 5.52
C VAL A 65 7.35 -6.14 6.91
N ALA A 66 6.73 -5.30 7.72
CA ALA A 66 7.07 -5.11 9.13
C ALA A 66 5.85 -5.30 10.02
N ASP A 67 5.88 -6.32 10.87
CA ASP A 67 4.79 -6.73 11.75
C ASP A 67 5.31 -7.42 13.01
N HIS A 68 4.45 -8.15 13.72
CA HIS A 68 4.80 -8.91 14.92
C HIS A 68 5.89 -9.98 14.73
N LEU A 69 6.19 -10.38 13.49
CA LEU A 69 7.28 -11.32 13.16
C LEU A 69 8.58 -10.58 12.80
N GLY A 70 8.65 -9.25 12.99
CA GLY A 70 9.80 -8.41 12.68
C GLY A 70 9.73 -7.78 11.28
N TYR A 71 10.89 -7.36 10.77
CA TYR A 71 11.06 -6.78 9.43
C TYR A 71 11.63 -7.82 8.47
N ARG A 72 11.05 -7.96 7.28
CA ARG A 72 11.45 -8.95 6.28
C ARG A 72 11.33 -8.39 4.87
N LEU A 73 12.30 -8.71 4.02
CA LEU A 73 12.22 -8.48 2.58
C LEU A 73 11.29 -9.51 1.95
N VAL A 74 10.52 -9.08 0.96
CA VAL A 74 9.59 -9.93 0.22
C VAL A 74 9.85 -9.95 -1.29
N ASP A 75 10.70 -9.04 -1.77
CA ASP A 75 11.23 -8.98 -3.14
C ASP A 75 12.63 -8.34 -3.09
#